data_AF-A0A9E4MEG9-F1
#
_entry.id   AF-A0A9E4MEG9-F1
#
_cell.length_a   1.000
_cell.length_b   1.000
_cell.length_c   1.000
_cell.angle_alpha   90.00
_cell.angle_beta   90.00
_cell.angle_gamma   90.00
#
_symmetry.space_group_name_H-M   'P 1'
#
loop_
_entity.id
_entity.type
_entity.pdbx_description
1 polymer ?
#
loop_
_entity_poly.entity_id
_entity_poly.type
_entity_poly.pdbx_seq_one_letter_code
_entity_poly.pdbx_strand_id
1 'polypeptide(L)'
;MSDEHIEKIVDTCQQHPESIEQYAGRVEMGEIEDNDFSLNISRYVSTAEPEVEIDLSATHTELADIEKQIQESTAKHNAFLKELGLSPLPAPDR
;
A
#
# COMPACT_ATOMS: atom_id res chain seq x y z
N MET A 1 -24.68 11.93 -11.98
CA MET A 1 -25.62 11.21 -11.10
C MET A 1 -26.52 10.39 -12.00
N SER A 2 -26.31 9.07 -12.04
CA SER A 2 -27.14 8.13 -12.81
C SER A 2 -28.29 7.61 -11.95
N ASP A 3 -29.27 6.96 -12.57
CA ASP A 3 -30.38 6.31 -11.87
C ASP A 3 -29.88 5.23 -10.89
N GLU A 4 -28.83 4.49 -11.25
CA GLU A 4 -28.18 3.52 -10.37
C GLU A 4 -27.59 4.17 -9.10
N HIS A 5 -27.04 5.39 -9.20
CA HIS A 5 -26.54 6.10 -8.02
C HIS A 5 -27.69 6.50 -7.10
N ILE A 6 -28.83 6.91 -7.67
CA ILE A 6 -30.01 7.30 -6.89
C ILE A 6 -30.57 6.07 -6.17
N GLU A 7 -30.71 4.96 -6.86
CA GLU A 7 -31.17 3.70 -6.28
C GLU A 7 -30.27 3.26 -5.12
N LYS A 8 -28.95 3.28 -5.31
CA LYS A 8 -27.98 2.94 -4.25
C LYS A 8 -28.11 3.84 -3.01
N ILE A 9 -28.27 5.15 -3.19
CA ILE A 9 -28.46 6.09 -2.08
C ILE A 9 -29.77 5.78 -1.33
N VAL A 10 -30.86 5.61 -2.07
CA VAL A 10 -32.19 5.34 -1.50
C VAL A 10 -32.17 4.03 -0.71
N ASP A 11 -31.60 2.99 -1.30
CA ASP A 11 -31.50 1.66 -0.67
C ASP A 11 -30.66 1.71 0.61
N THR A 12 -29.52 2.40 0.59
CA THR A 12 -28.67 2.57 1.78
C THR A 12 -29.39 3.30 2.91
N CYS A 13 -30.14 4.36 2.60
CA CYS A 13 -30.93 5.07 3.60
C CYS A 13 -32.05 4.21 4.19
N GLN A 14 -32.67 3.33 3.39
CA GLN A 14 -33.77 2.45 3.83
C GLN A 14 -33.27 1.28 4.66
N GLN A 15 -32.19 0.63 4.23
CA GLN A 15 -31.61 -0.52 4.93
C GLN A 15 -30.88 -0.11 6.21
N HIS A 16 -30.40 1.13 6.27
CA HIS A 16 -29.69 1.70 7.41
C HIS A 16 -28.59 0.76 7.96
N PRO A 17 -27.65 0.32 7.09
CA PRO A 17 -26.61 -0.61 7.49
C PRO A 17 -25.67 0.01 8.53
N GLU A 18 -25.10 -0.83 9.38
CA GLU A 18 -24.14 -0.39 10.41
C GLU A 18 -22.90 0.28 9.79
N SER A 19 -22.38 -0.25 8.67
CA SER A 19 -21.26 0.36 7.94
C SER A 19 -21.21 -0.11 6.49
N ILE A 20 -20.81 0.79 5.59
CA ILE A 20 -20.40 0.52 4.21
C ILE A 20 -19.06 1.22 4.00
N GLU A 21 -18.03 0.44 3.72
CA GLU A 21 -16.66 0.92 3.51
C GLU A 21 -16.61 2.13 2.56
N GLN A 22 -15.98 3.22 3.03
CA GLN A 22 -15.79 4.49 2.31
C GLN A 22 -17.08 5.18 1.82
N TYR A 23 -18.26 4.75 2.28
CA TYR A 23 -19.53 5.26 1.77
C TYR A 23 -20.54 5.68 2.84
N ALA A 24 -20.75 4.87 3.88
CA ALA A 24 -21.72 5.16 4.94
C ALA A 24 -21.32 4.51 6.28
N GLY A 25 -21.70 5.10 7.40
CA GLY A 25 -21.47 4.54 8.72
C GLY A 25 -22.56 4.98 9.69
N ARG A 26 -23.00 4.06 10.54
CA ARG A 26 -23.89 4.37 11.65
C ARG A 26 -23.05 4.83 12.83
N VAL A 27 -23.41 5.97 13.41
CA VAL A 27 -22.70 6.59 14.52
C VAL A 27 -23.66 6.87 15.66
N GLU A 28 -23.15 6.80 16.89
CA GLU A 28 -23.93 7.12 18.07
C GLU A 28 -24.00 8.64 18.29
N MET A 29 -24.99 9.07 19.06
CA MET A 29 -25.16 10.49 19.39
C MET A 29 -23.94 11.08 20.12
N GLY A 30 -23.26 10.30 20.96
CA GLY A 30 -22.06 10.75 21.67
C GLY A 30 -20.90 11.10 20.71
N GLU A 31 -20.73 10.33 19.62
CA GLU A 31 -19.72 10.63 18.61
C GLU A 31 -20.05 11.92 17.83
N ILE A 32 -21.34 12.18 17.60
CA ILE A 32 -21.81 13.43 17.00
C ILE A 32 -21.53 14.61 17.94
N GLU A 33 -21.75 14.45 19.24
CA GLU A 33 -21.44 15.45 20.28
C GLU A 33 -19.94 15.75 20.33
N ASP A 34 -19.09 14.72 20.33
CA ASP A 34 -17.62 14.85 20.32
C ASP A 34 -17.10 15.57 19.07
N ASN A 35 -17.84 15.50 17.96
CA ASN A 35 -17.55 16.21 16.71
C ASN A 35 -18.25 17.57 16.60
N ASP A 36 -18.64 18.20 17.73
CA ASP A 36 -19.32 19.50 17.79
C ASP A 36 -20.62 19.54 16.96
N PHE A 37 -21.35 18.42 16.91
CA PHE A 37 -22.53 18.21 16.07
C PHE A 37 -22.28 18.43 14.57
N SER A 38 -21.02 18.36 14.13
CA SER A 38 -20.66 18.45 12.73
C SER A 38 -21.03 17.16 12.01
N LEU A 39 -21.90 17.23 10.99
CA LEU A 39 -22.28 16.08 10.16
C LEU A 39 -21.44 15.95 8.88
N ASN A 40 -20.24 16.52 8.87
CA ASN A 40 -19.35 16.40 7.73
C ASN A 40 -18.91 14.93 7.58
N ILE A 41 -19.14 14.34 6.40
CA ILE A 41 -18.90 12.93 6.14
C ILE A 41 -17.45 12.48 6.42
N SER A 42 -16.46 13.37 6.23
CA SER A 42 -15.05 13.06 6.48
C SER A 42 -14.72 12.79 7.95
N ARG A 43 -15.63 13.13 8.87
CA ARG A 43 -15.51 12.83 10.30
C ARG A 43 -15.88 11.39 10.64
N TYR A 44 -16.70 10.74 9.82
CA TYR A 44 -17.34 9.46 10.13
C TYR A 44 -17.02 8.36 9.14
N VAL A 45 -16.58 8.73 7.93
CA VAL A 45 -16.24 7.81 6.87
C VAL A 45 -14.89 8.21 6.30
N SER A 46 -13.91 7.32 6.43
CA SER A 46 -12.64 7.48 5.73
C SER A 46 -12.88 7.34 4.23
N THR A 47 -12.44 8.33 3.45
CA THR A 47 -12.40 8.25 1.98
C THR A 47 -10.99 7.90 1.48
N ALA A 48 -10.11 7.47 2.38
CA ALA A 48 -8.78 7.04 2.00
C ALA A 48 -8.86 5.71 1.25
N GLU A 49 -8.15 5.60 0.14
CA GLU A 49 -7.98 4.33 -0.56
C GLU A 49 -7.15 3.38 0.31
N PRO A 50 -7.50 2.09 0.38
CA PRO A 50 -6.69 1.12 1.11
C PRO A 50 -5.31 1.07 0.46
N GLU A 51 -4.26 1.28 1.26
CA GLU A 51 -2.90 1.09 0.78
C GLU A 51 -2.71 -0.38 0.39
N VAL A 52 -2.05 -0.61 -0.74
CA VAL A 52 -1.69 -1.95 -1.16
C VAL A 52 -0.76 -2.53 -0.10
N GLU A 53 -1.16 -3.63 0.53
CA GLU A 53 -0.30 -4.33 1.48
C GLU A 53 0.99 -4.76 0.77
N ILE A 54 2.12 -4.24 1.23
CA ILE A 54 3.44 -4.58 0.70
C ILE A 54 3.89 -5.88 1.35
N ASP A 55 4.11 -6.92 0.55
CA ASP A 55 4.75 -8.14 1.03
C ASP A 55 6.26 -7.89 1.24
N LEU A 56 6.60 -7.58 2.49
CA LEU A 56 7.99 -7.37 2.92
C LEU A 56 8.83 -8.64 2.78
N SER A 57 8.24 -9.84 2.90
CA SER A 57 8.97 -11.10 2.76
C SER A 57 9.32 -11.37 1.31
N ALA A 58 8.38 -11.15 0.38
CA ALA A 58 8.63 -11.24 -1.05
C ALA A 58 9.70 -10.23 -1.47
N THR A 59 9.55 -8.97 -1.05
CA THR A 59 10.52 -7.90 -1.35
C THR A 59 11.91 -8.23 -0.82
N HIS A 60 12.01 -8.76 0.41
CA HIS A 60 13.29 -9.19 0.97
C HIS A 60 13.94 -10.32 0.18
N THR A 61 13.14 -11.28 -0.27
CA THR A 61 13.61 -12.40 -1.09
C THR A 61 14.15 -11.90 -2.44
N GLU A 62 13.43 -10.99 -3.10
CA GLU A 62 13.90 -10.36 -4.34
C GLU A 62 15.22 -9.61 -4.15
N LEU A 63 15.35 -8.84 -3.06
CA LEU A 63 16.59 -8.13 -2.74
C LEU A 63 17.76 -9.11 -2.53
N ALA A 64 17.55 -10.20 -1.80
CA ALA A 64 18.57 -11.21 -1.57
C ALA A 64 19.02 -11.90 -2.88
N ASP A 65 18.08 -12.18 -3.77
CA ASP A 65 18.38 -12.76 -5.09
C ASP A 65 19.16 -11.78 -5.98
N ILE A 66 18.78 -10.50 -5.98
CA ILE A 66 19.50 -9.44 -6.70
C ILE A 66 20.94 -9.32 -6.17
N GLU A 67 21.12 -9.34 -4.85
CA GLU A 67 22.46 -9.25 -4.25
C GLU A 67 23.34 -10.45 -4.63
N LYS A 68 22.77 -11.65 -4.64
CA LYS A 68 23.46 -12.85 -5.13
C LYS A 68 23.87 -12.71 -6.60
N GLN A 69 22.98 -12.21 -7.47
CA GLN A 69 23.30 -11.97 -8.88
C GLN A 69 24.42 -10.94 -9.06
N ILE A 70 24.43 -9.88 -8.26
CA ILE A 70 25.49 -8.86 -8.26
C ILE A 70 26.83 -9.50 -7.90
N GLN A 71 26.88 -10.33 -6.86
CA GLN A 71 28.10 -11.00 -6.44
C GLN A 71 28.62 -11.96 -7.51
N GLU A 72 27.74 -12.78 -8.10
CA GLU A 72 28.12 -13.70 -9.18
C GLU A 72 28.61 -12.97 -10.43
N SER A 73 27.94 -11.89 -10.84
CA SER A 73 28.33 -11.06 -11.98
C SER A 73 29.67 -10.38 -11.73
N THR A 74 29.87 -9.83 -10.52
CA THR A 74 31.13 -9.19 -10.12
C THR A 74 32.29 -10.19 -10.11
N ALA A 75 32.06 -11.41 -9.61
CA ALA A 75 33.05 -12.48 -9.64
C ALA A 75 33.46 -12.86 -11.07
N LYS A 76 32.48 -13.04 -11.96
CA LYS A 76 32.72 -13.30 -13.39
C LYS A 76 33.49 -12.16 -14.05
N HIS A 77 33.10 -10.91 -13.77
CA HIS A 77 33.77 -9.73 -14.31
C HIS A 77 35.23 -9.65 -13.84
N ASN A 78 35.48 -9.88 -12.55
CA ASN A 78 36.83 -9.88 -11.98
C ASN A 78 37.70 -11.03 -12.52
N ALA A 79 37.13 -12.17 -12.89
CA ALA A 79 37.86 -13.22 -13.58
C ALA A 79 38.41 -12.73 -14.93
N PHE A 80 37.58 -12.04 -15.73
CA PHE A 80 38.03 -11.44 -17.00
C PHE A 80 39.06 -10.32 -16.79
N LEU A 81 38.87 -9.45 -15.80
CA LEU A 81 39.85 -8.39 -15.50
C LEU A 81 41.22 -8.98 -15.12
N LYS A 82 41.23 -10.08 -14.36
CA LYS A 82 42.46 -10.78 -13.98
C LYS A 82 43.17 -11.37 -15.20
N GLU A 83 42.45 -11.95 -16.15
CA GLU A 83 43.02 -12.45 -17.41
C GLU A 83 43.63 -11.33 -18.26
N LEU A 84 43.06 -10.13 -18.20
CA LEU A 84 43.56 -8.94 -18.89
C LEU A 84 44.68 -8.21 -18.14
N GLY A 85 45.08 -8.67 -16.95
CA GLY A 85 46.08 -8.01 -16.11
C GLY A 85 45.61 -6.67 -15.51
N LEU A 86 44.29 -6.46 -15.41
CA LEU A 86 43.67 -5.26 -14.86
C LEU A 86 43.32 -5.44 -13.38
N SER A 87 43.15 -4.32 -12.67
CA SER A 87 42.74 -4.33 -11.26
C SER A 87 41.27 -4.73 -11.11
N PRO A 88 40.91 -5.54 -10.09
CA PRO A 88 39.54 -5.99 -9.87
C PRO A 88 38.63 -4.85 -9.37
N LEU A 89 37.32 -5.01 -9.58
CA LEU A 89 36.29 -4.14 -9.01
C LEU A 89 36.22 -4.29 -7.48
N PRO A 90 35.85 -3.20 -6.76
CA PRO A 90 35.67 -3.24 -5.31
C PRO A 90 34.54 -4.20 -4.93
N ALA A 91 34.71 -4.89 -3.79
CA ALA A 91 33.66 -5.68 -3.20
C ALA A 91 32.58 -4.78 -2.59
N PRO A 92 31.30 -5.21 -2.52
CA PRO A 92 30.29 -4.45 -1.80
C PRO A 92 30.69 -4.27 -0.34
N ASP A 93 30.49 -3.06 0.19
CA ASP A 93 30.70 -2.73 1.61
C ASP A 93 29.71 -3.56 2.45
N ARG A 94 30.26 -4.25 3.45
CA ARG A 94 29.57 -5.27 4.24
C ARG A 94 29.07 -4.72 5.57
#